data_AF-A0A182LWK4-F1
#
_entry.id   AF-A0A182LWK4-F1
#
_cell.length_a   1.000
_cell.length_b   1.000
_cell.length_c   1.000
_cell.angle_alpha   90.00
_cell.angle_beta   90.00
_cell.angle_gamma   90.00
#
_symmetry.space_group_name_H-M   'P 1'
#
loop_
_entity.id
_entity.type
_entity.pdbx_description
1 polymer ?
#
loop_
_entity_poly.entity_id
_entity_poly.type
_entity_poly.pdbx_seq_one_letter_code
_entity_poly.pdbx_strand_id
1 'polypeptide(L)'
;MISVRSLVTLLLAGTLLFIPISHGLECYSCSTDSSDLDCDNLATLEKVSCTPFSATNHPVQPVCGYKRLIPSSSDAPERIWRGCAVSGECALLSRQGNEAFNSVFRMSACEECEEQDCNGPKNHGTIVHQGRLFWYTVSLLAVVNVALLKGRD
;
A
#
# COMPACT_ATOMS: atom_id res chain seq x y z
N MET A 1 32.40 -0.23 36.78
CA MET A 1 32.85 -0.36 35.37
C MET A 1 31.70 -0.96 34.58
N ILE A 2 30.92 -0.14 33.87
CA ILE A 2 29.86 -0.63 32.98
C ILE A 2 30.56 -1.47 31.90
N SER A 3 30.27 -2.77 31.90
CA SER A 3 30.96 -3.75 31.08
C SER A 3 30.83 -3.35 29.61
N VAL A 4 31.97 -3.09 28.96
CA VAL A 4 32.07 -2.75 27.52
C VAL A 4 31.35 -3.79 26.65
N ARG A 5 31.21 -5.03 27.15
CA ARG A 5 30.45 -6.11 26.51
C ARG A 5 28.95 -5.82 26.39
N SER A 6 28.34 -5.07 27.32
CA SER A 6 26.91 -4.69 27.26
C SER A 6 26.63 -3.58 26.25
N LEU A 7 27.60 -2.71 25.98
CA LEU A 7 27.45 -1.64 24.98
C LEU A 7 27.51 -2.20 23.56
N VAL A 8 28.39 -3.18 23.32
CA VAL A 8 28.54 -3.82 22.01
C VAL A 8 27.30 -4.65 21.63
N THR A 9 26.68 -5.37 22.57
CA THR A 9 25.43 -6.10 22.30
C THR A 9 24.24 -5.17 22.07
N LEU A 10 24.18 -4.02 22.76
CA LEU A 10 23.13 -3.02 22.50
C LEU A 10 23.28 -2.37 21.12
N LEU A 11 24.52 -2.07 20.70
CA LEU A 11 24.81 -1.49 19.40
C LEU A 11 24.51 -2.48 18.26
N LEU A 12 24.85 -3.77 18.43
CA LEU A 12 24.51 -4.80 17.44
C LEU A 12 23.00 -5.08 17.35
N ALA A 13 22.30 -5.07 18.48
CA ALA A 13 20.84 -5.21 18.49
C ALA A 13 20.18 -3.99 17.84
N GLY A 14 20.73 -2.79 18.04
CA GLY A 14 20.30 -1.57 17.38
C GLY A 14 20.44 -1.67 15.86
N THR A 15 21.61 -2.04 15.34
CA THR A 15 21.85 -2.10 13.89
C THR A 15 21.05 -3.19 13.17
N LEU A 16 20.75 -4.32 13.82
CA LEU A 16 19.86 -5.36 13.27
C LEU A 16 18.38 -4.96 13.25
N LEU A 17 17.96 -4.01 14.09
CA LEU A 17 16.60 -3.44 14.09
C LEU A 17 16.42 -2.34 13.03
N PHE A 18 17.51 -1.83 12.45
CA PHE A 18 17.53 -0.82 11.40
C PHE A 18 17.90 -1.36 10.02
N ILE A 19 17.66 -2.65 9.75
CA ILE A 19 17.56 -3.06 8.34
C ILE A 19 16.37 -2.27 7.79
N PRO A 20 16.55 -1.41 6.76
CA PRO A 20 15.42 -0.80 6.10
C PRO A 20 14.71 -1.94 5.37
N ILE A 21 13.77 -2.59 6.06
CA ILE A 21 12.74 -3.38 5.39
C ILE A 21 11.92 -2.33 4.68
N SER A 22 12.34 -2.00 3.46
CA SER A 22 11.52 -1.33 2.46
C SER A 22 10.31 -2.22 2.27
N HIS A 23 9.30 -2.05 3.12
CA HIS A 23 7.97 -2.56 2.88
C HIS A 23 7.49 -1.85 1.62
N GLY A 24 7.73 -2.47 0.47
CA GLY A 24 7.25 -1.97 -0.81
C GLY A 24 5.75 -1.73 -0.70
N LEU A 25 5.26 -0.70 -1.37
CA LEU A 25 3.84 -0.37 -1.40
C LEU A 25 3.04 -1.61 -1.86
N GLU A 26 2.10 -2.08 -1.06
CA GLU A 26 1.21 -3.18 -1.44
C GLU A 26 -0.16 -2.61 -1.82
N CYS A 27 -0.68 -3.04 -2.96
CA CYS A 27 -1.95 -2.57 -3.49
C CYS A 27 -2.84 -3.75 -3.86
N TYR A 28 -4.15 -3.58 -3.77
CA TYR A 28 -5.07 -4.55 -4.35
C TYR A 28 -4.92 -4.58 -5.87
N SER A 29 -4.87 -5.78 -6.45
CA SER A 29 -4.73 -6.00 -7.89
C SER A 29 -5.96 -6.69 -8.45
N CYS A 30 -6.56 -6.10 -9.49
CA CYS A 30 -7.68 -6.69 -10.22
C CYS A 30 -7.86 -6.01 -11.58
N SER A 31 -8.32 -6.79 -12.55
CA SER A 31 -8.70 -6.27 -13.86
C SER A 31 -9.85 -7.11 -14.40
N THR A 32 -10.98 -6.47 -14.65
CA THR A 32 -12.16 -7.10 -15.29
C THR A 32 -11.89 -7.49 -16.74
N ASP A 33 -10.84 -6.94 -17.36
CA ASP A 33 -10.46 -7.28 -18.74
C ASP A 33 -9.70 -8.61 -18.83
N SER A 34 -9.06 -9.02 -17.74
CA SER A 34 -8.23 -10.24 -17.68
C SER A 34 -8.78 -11.30 -16.72
N SER A 35 -9.85 -11.01 -15.99
CA SER A 35 -10.41 -11.88 -14.97
C SER A 35 -11.90 -11.64 -14.78
N ASP A 36 -12.65 -12.71 -14.53
CA ASP A 36 -14.07 -12.66 -14.14
C ASP A 36 -14.25 -12.33 -12.63
N LEU A 37 -13.18 -11.94 -11.94
CA LEU A 37 -13.21 -11.61 -10.52
C LEU A 37 -14.00 -10.31 -10.28
N ASP A 38 -14.80 -10.29 -9.22
CA ASP A 38 -15.48 -9.08 -8.77
C ASP A 38 -14.45 -8.10 -8.19
N CYS A 39 -14.00 -7.17 -9.04
CA CYS A 39 -13.02 -6.15 -8.68
C CYS A 39 -13.53 -5.12 -7.64
N ASP A 40 -14.81 -5.13 -7.27
CA ASP A 40 -15.32 -4.31 -6.17
C ASP A 40 -15.30 -5.05 -4.81
N ASN A 41 -15.14 -6.38 -4.82
CA ASN A 41 -15.04 -7.18 -3.61
C ASN A 41 -13.59 -7.36 -3.12
N LEU A 42 -13.14 -6.49 -2.22
CA LEU A 42 -11.79 -6.54 -1.64
C LEU A 42 -11.41 -7.87 -0.97
N ALA A 43 -12.37 -8.64 -0.46
CA ALA A 43 -12.09 -9.88 0.27
C ALA A 43 -11.50 -10.96 -0.64
N THR A 44 -11.73 -10.86 -1.95
CA THR A 44 -11.27 -11.82 -2.95
C THR A 44 -10.07 -11.31 -3.74
N LEU A 45 -9.65 -10.06 -3.52
CA LEU A 45 -8.56 -9.45 -4.28
C LEU A 45 -7.20 -9.83 -3.70
N GLU A 46 -6.29 -10.20 -4.59
CA GLU A 46 -4.89 -10.38 -4.25
C GLU A 46 -4.23 -9.01 -4.03
N LYS A 47 -3.28 -8.97 -3.11
CA LYS A 47 -2.39 -7.82 -2.91
C LYS A 47 -1.06 -8.08 -3.60
N VAL A 48 -0.60 -7.10 -4.36
CA VAL A 48 0.68 -7.17 -5.07
C VAL A 48 1.61 -6.10 -4.55
N SER A 49 2.90 -6.43 -4.43
CA SER A 49 3.93 -5.46 -4.06
C SER A 49 4.36 -4.68 -5.29
N CYS A 50 4.31 -3.36 -5.20
CA CYS A 50 4.68 -2.46 -6.27
C CYS A 50 6.18 -2.23 -6.30
N THR A 51 6.80 -2.62 -7.42
CA THR A 51 8.17 -2.25 -7.72
C THR A 51 8.20 -0.85 -8.34
N PRO A 52 9.24 -0.04 -8.05
CA PRO A 52 9.38 1.25 -8.69
C PRO A 52 9.47 1.12 -10.22
N PHE A 53 8.80 2.01 -10.93
CA PHE A 53 8.85 2.07 -12.38
C PHE A 53 10.10 2.86 -12.79
N SER A 54 11.05 2.25 -13.50
CA SER A 54 12.35 2.80 -13.98
C SER A 54 13.60 2.28 -13.25
N ALA A 55 14.72 2.31 -14.00
CA ALA A 55 16.04 1.88 -13.56
C ALA A 55 16.63 2.82 -12.49
N THR A 56 17.59 2.24 -11.77
CA THR A 56 18.24 2.60 -10.49
C THR A 56 18.52 4.08 -10.17
N ASN A 57 18.54 4.98 -11.15
CA ASN A 57 18.99 6.36 -10.96
C ASN A 57 17.86 7.37 -10.73
N HIS A 58 16.66 7.13 -11.28
CA HIS A 58 15.49 7.99 -11.08
C HIS A 58 14.22 7.13 -11.06
N PRO A 59 14.02 6.32 -9.99
CA PRO A 59 12.82 5.51 -9.88
C PRO A 59 11.59 6.41 -9.76
N VAL A 60 10.62 6.21 -10.65
CA VAL A 60 9.32 6.86 -10.50
C VAL A 60 8.59 6.14 -9.37
N GLN A 61 8.13 6.92 -8.39
CA GLN A 61 7.49 6.39 -7.21
C GLN A 61 6.19 5.65 -7.61
N PRO A 62 6.07 4.36 -7.27
CA PRO A 62 4.84 3.63 -7.51
C PRO A 62 3.76 4.11 -6.52
N VAL A 63 2.52 4.14 -6.98
CA VAL A 63 1.32 4.45 -6.19
C VAL A 63 0.28 3.34 -6.39
N CYS A 64 -0.70 3.23 -5.50
CA CYS A 64 -1.85 2.38 -5.74
C CYS A 64 -2.85 3.13 -6.61
N GLY A 65 -3.28 2.52 -7.71
CA GLY A 65 -4.26 3.07 -8.64
C GLY A 65 -5.59 2.34 -8.58
N TYR A 66 -6.66 3.09 -8.84
CA TYR A 66 -8.01 2.59 -9.12
C TYR A 66 -8.59 3.33 -10.32
N LYS A 67 -9.15 2.58 -11.28
CA LYS A 67 -9.80 3.11 -12.48
C LYS A 67 -11.12 2.39 -12.70
N ARG A 68 -12.17 3.15 -13.01
CA ARG A 68 -13.49 2.63 -13.39
C ARG A 68 -13.95 3.30 -14.67
N LEU A 69 -14.12 2.48 -15.71
CA LEU A 69 -14.70 2.88 -16.98
C LEU A 69 -16.14 2.41 -17.07
N ILE A 70 -17.05 3.33 -17.38
CA ILE A 70 -18.45 3.03 -17.65
C ILE A 70 -18.63 3.05 -19.16
N PRO A 71 -19.30 2.04 -19.75
CA PRO A 71 -19.57 2.03 -21.17
C PRO A 71 -20.60 3.10 -21.56
N SER A 72 -20.48 3.59 -22.79
CA SER A 72 -21.40 4.55 -23.39
C SER A 72 -22.74 3.90 -23.78
N SER A 73 -22.75 2.57 -24.00
CA SER A 73 -23.96 1.77 -24.24
C SER A 73 -24.24 0.82 -23.06
N SER A 74 -25.51 0.51 -22.84
CA SER A 74 -25.96 -0.41 -21.78
C SER A 74 -25.55 -1.87 -21.98
N ASP A 75 -25.07 -2.21 -23.17
CA ASP A 75 -24.84 -3.60 -23.58
C ASP A 75 -23.43 -4.10 -23.24
N ALA A 76 -22.53 -3.20 -22.84
CA ALA A 76 -21.20 -3.54 -22.40
C ALA A 76 -21.11 -3.52 -20.85
N PRO A 77 -20.28 -4.38 -20.24
CA PRO A 77 -20.00 -4.31 -18.81
C PRO A 77 -19.06 -3.15 -18.48
N GLU A 78 -19.13 -2.68 -17.24
CA GLU A 78 -18.13 -1.76 -16.69
C GLU A 78 -16.76 -2.43 -16.64
N ARG A 79 -15.71 -1.61 -16.76
CA ARG A 79 -14.34 -2.08 -16.61
C ARG A 79 -13.68 -1.46 -15.39
N ILE A 80 -13.13 -2.30 -14.54
CA ILE A 80 -12.46 -1.89 -13.31
C ILE A 80 -11.03 -2.39 -13.33
N TRP A 81 -10.11 -1.49 -12.98
CA TRP A 81 -8.70 -1.77 -12.80
C TRP A 81 -8.24 -1.30 -11.42
N ARG A 82 -7.54 -2.18 -10.70
CA ARG A 82 -6.84 -1.90 -9.45
C ARG A 82 -5.43 -2.46 -9.56
N GLY A 83 -4.44 -1.74 -9.05
CA GLY A 83 -3.07 -2.25 -8.98
C GLY A 83 -2.05 -1.16 -8.77
N CYS A 84 -0.79 -1.49 -9.04
CA CYS A 84 0.30 -0.53 -9.05
C CYS A 84 0.17 0.41 -10.25
N ALA A 85 0.27 1.70 -10.01
CA ALA A 85 0.21 2.75 -11.00
C ALA A 85 1.40 3.72 -10.83
N VAL A 86 1.60 4.53 -11.85
CA VAL A 86 2.60 5.61 -11.83
C VAL A 86 1.94 6.87 -11.27
N SER A 87 2.60 7.54 -10.32
CA SER A 87 2.12 8.82 -9.78
C SER A 87 1.81 9.81 -10.91
N GLY A 88 0.60 10.37 -10.90
CA GLY A 88 0.13 11.37 -11.87
C GLY A 88 -0.56 10.79 -13.12
N GLU A 89 -0.73 9.47 -13.22
CA GLU A 89 -1.42 8.85 -14.36
C GLU A 89 -2.89 9.31 -14.46
N CYS A 90 -3.63 9.37 -13.36
CA CYS A 90 -5.00 9.86 -13.29
C CYS A 90 -5.10 11.36 -13.62
N ALA A 91 -4.09 12.15 -13.29
CA ALA A 91 -4.02 13.56 -13.70
C ALA A 91 -3.87 13.69 -15.22
N LEU A 92 -3.14 12.78 -15.86
CA LEU A 92 -3.01 12.73 -17.32
C LEU A 92 -4.28 12.20 -18.00
N LEU A 93 -4.87 11.13 -17.48
CA LEU A 93 -6.09 10.53 -18.01
C LEU A 93 -7.29 11.46 -17.88
N SER A 94 -7.40 12.21 -16.78
CA SER A 94 -8.46 13.22 -16.62
C SER A 94 -8.33 14.38 -17.63
N ARG A 95 -7.10 14.75 -18.00
CA ARG A 95 -6.83 15.76 -19.03
C ARG A 95 -7.11 15.28 -20.45
N GLN A 96 -6.81 14.03 -20.74
CA GLN A 96 -7.14 13.41 -22.03
C GLN A 96 -8.64 13.10 -22.14
N GLY A 97 -9.35 12.99 -21.01
CA GLY A 97 -10.80 12.84 -20.97
C GLY A 97 -11.30 11.65 -21.79
N ASN A 98 -12.41 11.84 -22.52
CA ASN A 98 -12.98 10.84 -23.42
C ASN A 98 -12.12 10.59 -24.69
N GLU A 99 -10.99 11.27 -24.87
CA GLU A 99 -10.08 11.02 -25.99
C GLU A 99 -9.06 9.91 -25.66
N ALA A 100 -8.77 9.67 -24.37
CA ALA A 100 -7.92 8.56 -23.92
C ALA A 100 -8.58 7.19 -24.12
N PHE A 101 -9.91 7.14 -24.07
CA PHE A 101 -10.68 5.92 -24.20
C PHE A 101 -11.60 6.07 -25.40
N ASN A 102 -11.41 5.21 -26.41
CA ASN A 102 -12.22 5.16 -27.61
C ASN A 102 -13.72 5.30 -27.25
N SER A 103 -14.53 5.98 -28.09
CA SER A 103 -15.91 6.50 -27.82
C SER A 103 -16.95 5.57 -27.14
N VAL A 104 -16.58 4.31 -26.95
CA VAL A 104 -17.29 3.23 -26.29
C VAL A 104 -17.22 3.31 -24.76
N PHE A 105 -16.20 3.91 -24.16
CA PHE A 105 -16.04 3.98 -22.70
C PHE A 105 -15.74 5.40 -22.23
N ARG A 106 -16.28 5.77 -21.07
CA ARG A 106 -15.96 7.01 -20.36
C ARG A 106 -15.35 6.70 -19.01
N MET A 107 -14.34 7.48 -18.61
CA MET A 107 -13.78 7.39 -17.28
C MET A 107 -14.78 7.94 -16.25
N SER A 108 -15.15 7.11 -15.29
CA SER A 108 -16.07 7.49 -14.19
C SER A 108 -15.33 7.81 -12.90
N ALA A 109 -14.25 7.08 -12.61
CA ALA A 109 -13.40 7.31 -11.45
C ALA A 109 -11.96 6.94 -11.81
N CYS A 110 -11.03 7.80 -11.41
CA CYS A 110 -9.60 7.54 -11.46
C CYS A 110 -9.00 8.10 -10.17
N GLU A 111 -8.47 7.23 -9.32
CA GLU A 111 -7.88 7.60 -8.04
C GLU A 111 -6.49 6.99 -7.89
N GLU A 112 -5.62 7.74 -7.22
CA GLU A 112 -4.26 7.33 -6.86
C GLU A 112 -4.01 7.65 -5.39
N CYS A 113 -3.24 6.80 -4.72
CA CYS A 113 -2.88 6.99 -3.33
C CYS A 113 -1.54 6.30 -3.00
N GLU A 114 -0.81 6.85 -2.03
CA GLU A 114 0.56 6.44 -1.69
C GLU A 114 0.63 5.52 -0.46
N GLU A 115 -0.51 5.19 0.13
CA GLU A 115 -0.63 4.35 1.32
C GLU A 115 -0.83 2.86 0.97
N GLN A 116 -0.49 1.96 1.89
CA GLN A 116 -0.74 0.53 1.66
C GLN A 116 -2.24 0.25 1.59
N ASP A 117 -2.65 -0.62 0.67
CA ASP A 117 -4.04 -1.09 0.51
C ASP A 117 -5.08 0.02 0.27
N CYS A 118 -4.64 1.22 -0.09
CA CYS A 118 -5.50 2.40 -0.14
C CYS A 118 -6.41 2.45 -1.37
N ASN A 119 -6.15 1.64 -2.39
CA ASN A 119 -6.95 1.58 -3.61
C ASN A 119 -8.19 0.67 -3.47
N GLY A 120 -8.79 0.61 -2.29
CA GLY A 120 -10.07 -0.06 -2.04
C GLY A 120 -11.29 0.84 -2.31
N PRO A 121 -12.52 0.29 -2.36
CA PRO A 121 -13.73 1.09 -2.45
C PRO A 121 -13.89 1.95 -1.19
N LYS A 122 -14.02 3.28 -1.34
CA LYS A 122 -14.29 4.23 -0.25
C LYS A 122 -15.73 4.17 0.27
N ASN A 123 -16.28 2.97 0.48
CA ASN A 123 -17.46 2.86 1.32
C ASN A 123 -17.03 3.26 2.74
N HIS A 124 -17.84 4.09 3.41
CA HIS A 124 -17.62 4.72 4.71
C HIS A 124 -17.42 3.76 5.91
N GLY A 125 -16.92 2.55 5.69
CA GLY A 125 -16.45 1.64 6.73
C GLY A 125 -15.03 2.01 7.12
N THR A 126 -14.85 2.51 8.34
CA THR A 126 -13.56 2.71 8.97
C THR A 126 -12.69 1.46 8.85
N ILE A 127 -11.65 1.53 8.01
CA ILE A 127 -10.58 0.54 8.00
C ILE A 127 -9.79 0.76 9.29
N VAL A 128 -9.97 -0.12 10.28
CA VAL A 128 -9.19 -0.11 11.51
C VAL A 128 -7.83 -0.69 11.17
N HIS A 129 -6.85 0.16 10.86
CA HIS A 129 -5.44 -0.25 10.87
C HIS A 129 -5.06 -0.61 12.30
N GLN A 130 -5.06 -1.91 12.61
CA GLN A 130 -4.52 -2.45 13.86
C GLN A 130 -2.99 -2.34 13.81
N GLY A 131 -2.49 -1.12 14.03
CA GLY A 131 -1.11 -0.74 13.79
C GLY A 131 -0.11 -1.56 14.61
N ARG A 132 0.87 -2.13 13.93
CA ARG A 132 2.07 -2.81 14.46
C ARG A 132 2.74 -2.05 15.62
N LEU A 133 2.61 -0.72 15.65
CA LEU A 133 3.07 0.17 16.72
C LEU A 133 2.50 -0.19 18.09
N PHE A 134 1.26 -0.66 18.19
CA PHE A 134 0.67 -1.08 19.46
C PHE A 134 1.48 -2.21 20.10
N TRP A 135 1.85 -3.23 19.31
CA TRP A 135 2.65 -4.36 19.80
C TRP A 135 4.07 -3.97 20.21
N TYR A 136 4.69 -3.01 19.52
CA TYR A 136 6.00 -2.48 19.93
C TYR A 136 5.92 -1.71 21.25
N THR A 137 4.89 -0.90 21.46
CA THR A 137 4.72 -0.15 22.72
C THR A 137 4.48 -1.09 23.91
N VAL A 138 3.64 -2.12 23.75
CA VAL A 138 3.39 -3.12 24.78
C VAL A 138 4.66 -3.92 25.10
N SER A 139 5.42 -4.32 24.09
CA SER A 139 6.66 -5.09 24.28
C SER A 139 7.74 -4.26 24.99
N LEU A 140 7.90 -2.98 24.63
CA LEU A 140 8.83 -2.07 25.28
C LEU A 140 8.47 -1.87 26.76
N LEU A 141 7.18 -1.66 27.07
CA LEU A 141 6.69 -1.50 28.44
C LEU A 141 6.91 -2.76 29.29
N ALA A 142 6.74 -3.94 28.72
CA ALA A 142 7.01 -5.20 29.41
C ALA A 142 8.51 -5.34 29.75
N VAL A 143 9.40 -5.06 28.80
CA VAL A 143 10.86 -5.14 28.99
C VAL A 143 11.34 -4.13 30.03
N VAL A 144 10.84 -2.88 29.99
CA VAL A 144 11.19 -1.84 30.97
C VAL A 144 10.73 -2.23 32.38
N ASN A 145 9.51 -2.76 32.54
CA ASN A 145 9.03 -3.23 33.84
C ASN A 145 9.89 -4.38 34.39
N VAL A 146 10.22 -5.37 33.57
CA VAL A 146 11.08 -6.49 34.00
C VAL A 146 12.49 -6.01 34.38
N ALA A 147 13.06 -5.07 33.64
CA ALA A 147 14.36 -4.49 33.94
C ALA A 147 14.36 -3.67 35.25
N LEU A 148 13.29 -2.89 35.50
CA LEU A 148 13.13 -2.11 36.73
C LEU A 148 12.88 -2.99 37.96
N LEU A 149 12.15 -4.10 37.82
CA LEU A 149 11.94 -5.06 38.89
C LEU A 149 13.23 -5.81 39.26
N LYS A 150 14.08 -6.11 38.28
CA LYS A 150 15.36 -6.82 38.50
C LYS A 150 16.49 -5.93 39.05
N GLY A 151 16.35 -4.60 38.96
CA GLY A 151 17.32 -3.63 39.50
C GLY A 151 17.05 -3.18 40.94
N ARG A 152 16.02 -3.75 41.60
CA ARG A 152 15.59 -3.38 42.97
C ARG A 152 16.03 -4.38 44.05
N ASP A 153 16.80 -5.41 43.67
CA ASP A 153 17.51 -6.31 44.59
C ASP A 153 19.00 -5.98 44.66
#